data_AF-A0A536WAU6-F1
#
_entry.id   AF-A0A536WAU6-F1
#
_cell.length_a   1.000
_cell.length_b   1.000
_cell.length_c   1.000
_cell.angle_alpha   90.00
_cell.angle_beta   90.00
_cell.angle_gamma   90.00
#
_symmetry.space_group_name_H-M   'P 1'
#
loop_
_entity.id
_entity.type
_entity.pdbx_description
1 polymer ?
#
loop_
_entity_poly.entity_id
_entity_poly.type
_entity_poly.pdbx_seq_one_letter_code
_entity_poly.pdbx_strand_id
1 'polypeptide(L)'
;DPHFYGAARLVAGDSGLVEVRTIKPGAYPVPDTRGWWRPPHIHFSVWGRIWLSRLVTQMFFPGEPLNETDYILNAIRDPAARSRSLARLMPTERGPANALVYEYQLVVRGRGATPSLP
;
A
#
# COMPACT_ATOMS: atom_id res chain seq x y z
N ASP A 1 -15.06 -14.86 2.91
CA ASP A 1 -15.78 -14.98 1.63
C ASP A 1 -15.23 -16.19 0.90
N PRO A 2 -16.05 -17.20 0.55
CA PRO A 2 -15.59 -18.41 -0.15
C PRO A 2 -15.05 -18.14 -1.56
N HIS A 3 -15.31 -16.97 -2.14
CA HIS A 3 -14.88 -16.59 -3.49
C HIS A 3 -13.70 -15.61 -3.51
N PHE A 4 -13.11 -15.29 -2.35
CA PHE A 4 -12.01 -14.33 -2.26
C PHE A 4 -10.83 -14.88 -1.46
N TYR A 5 -9.71 -15.11 -2.16
CA TYR A 5 -8.47 -15.59 -1.55
C TYR A 5 -7.67 -14.47 -0.86
N GLY A 6 -7.73 -13.24 -1.38
CA GLY A 6 -7.09 -12.08 -0.76
C GLY A 6 -5.56 -11.98 -0.92
N ALA A 7 -4.96 -12.74 -1.84
CA ALA A 7 -3.54 -12.62 -2.15
C ALA A 7 -3.24 -12.78 -3.64
N ALA A 8 -2.17 -12.14 -4.09
CA ALA A 8 -1.65 -12.24 -5.44
C ALA A 8 -0.12 -12.15 -5.42
N ARG A 9 0.53 -12.79 -6.40
CA ARG A 9 1.97 -12.63 -6.66
C ARG A 9 2.13 -12.28 -8.13
N LEU A 10 2.81 -11.18 -8.40
CA LEU A 10 2.97 -10.60 -9.72
C LEU A 10 4.44 -10.29 -9.94
N VAL A 11 4.86 -10.27 -11.21
CA VAL A 11 6.21 -9.88 -11.62
C VAL A 11 6.07 -8.67 -12.52
N ALA A 12 6.77 -7.59 -12.16
CA ALA A 12 6.80 -6.39 -12.99
C ALA A 12 7.59 -6.67 -14.28
N GLY A 13 7.07 -6.22 -15.42
CA GLY A 13 7.81 -6.22 -16.68
C GLY A 13 8.82 -5.06 -16.76
N ASP A 14 9.36 -4.80 -17.94
CA ASP A 14 10.39 -3.77 -18.16
C ASP A 14 9.94 -2.35 -17.82
N SER A 15 8.63 -2.07 -17.88
CA SER A 15 8.06 -0.79 -17.47
C SER A 15 8.00 -0.59 -15.95
N GLY A 16 8.19 -1.66 -15.16
CA GLY A 16 8.01 -1.64 -13.71
C GLY A 16 6.54 -1.65 -13.25
N LEU A 17 5.57 -1.62 -14.19
CA LEU A 17 4.15 -1.58 -13.88
C LEU A 17 3.62 -2.96 -13.50
N VAL A 18 2.70 -2.96 -12.53
CA VAL A 18 1.94 -4.12 -12.09
C VAL A 18 0.51 -3.69 -11.86
N GLU A 19 -0.43 -4.42 -12.44
CA GLU A 19 -1.87 -4.19 -12.25
C GLU A 19 -2.48 -5.35 -11.47
N VAL A 20 -3.32 -5.01 -10.49
CA VAL A 20 -4.09 -6.00 -9.73
C VAL A 20 -5.54 -5.53 -9.63
N ARG A 21 -6.46 -6.41 -9.99
CA ARG A 21 -7.89 -6.21 -9.75
C ARG A 21 -8.26 -6.97 -8.47
N THR A 22 -8.81 -6.26 -7.50
CA THR A 22 -9.19 -6.82 -6.20
C THR A 22 -10.43 -6.12 -5.66
N ILE A 23 -10.94 -6.61 -4.53
CA ILE A 23 -11.97 -5.94 -3.73
C ILE A 23 -11.26 -5.06 -2.71
N LYS A 24 -11.73 -3.81 -2.53
CA LYS A 24 -11.24 -2.93 -1.48
C LYS A 24 -11.47 -3.61 -0.11
N PRO A 25 -10.43 -3.84 0.69
CA PRO A 25 -10.59 -4.51 1.98
C PRO A 25 -11.41 -3.64 2.95
N GLY A 26 -12.11 -4.28 3.87
CA GLY A 26 -12.76 -3.59 4.99
C GLY A 26 -11.77 -3.19 6.09
N ALA A 27 -12.16 -2.23 6.92
CA ALA A 27 -11.51 -1.98 8.20
C ALA A 27 -11.68 -3.20 9.12
N TYR A 28 -10.75 -3.41 10.05
CA TYR A 28 -10.84 -4.50 11.02
C TYR A 28 -10.31 -4.11 12.41
N PRO A 29 -10.87 -4.69 13.49
CA PRO A 29 -10.40 -4.42 14.85
C PRO A 29 -9.06 -5.12 15.10
N VAL A 30 -8.18 -4.47 15.84
CA VAL A 30 -6.95 -5.09 16.34
C VAL A 30 -7.28 -5.78 17.68
N PRO A 31 -7.16 -7.12 17.78
CA PRO A 31 -7.41 -7.84 19.02
C PRO A 31 -6.56 -7.31 20.18
N ASP A 32 -7.08 -7.41 21.40
CA ASP A 32 -6.38 -7.04 22.64
C ASP A 32 -5.96 -5.55 22.74
N THR A 33 -6.63 -4.70 21.95
CA THR A 33 -6.47 -3.24 22.02
C THR A 33 -7.73 -2.60 22.61
N ARG A 34 -7.61 -1.36 23.09
CA ARG A 34 -8.74 -0.58 23.64
C ARG A 34 -9.63 0.00 22.53
N GLY A 35 -10.05 -0.83 21.58
CA GLY A 35 -10.91 -0.44 20.46
C GLY A 35 -10.15 0.20 19.29
N TRP A 36 -8.89 -0.17 19.05
CA TRP A 36 -8.18 0.30 17.86
C TRP A 36 -8.60 -0.50 16.63
N TRP A 37 -8.90 0.20 15.54
CA TRP A 37 -9.24 -0.36 14.24
C TRP A 37 -8.20 0.02 13.21
N ARG A 38 -7.85 -0.93 12.34
CA ARG A 38 -7.03 -0.65 11.16
C ARG A 38 -7.92 -0.10 10.05
N PRO A 39 -7.52 0.98 9.35
CA PRO A 39 -8.18 1.45 8.14
C PRO A 39 -8.09 0.39 7.03
N PRO A 40 -8.89 0.47 5.96
CA PRO A 40 -8.65 -0.29 4.74
C PRO A 40 -7.20 -0.15 4.25
N HIS A 41 -6.48 -1.26 4.09
CA HIS A 41 -5.11 -1.28 3.57
C HIS A 41 -4.79 -2.58 2.84
N ILE A 42 -3.79 -2.53 1.94
CA ILE A 42 -3.25 -3.69 1.25
C ILE A 42 -1.78 -3.86 1.64
N HIS A 43 -1.40 -5.08 2.02
CA HIS A 43 0.00 -5.42 2.30
C HIS A 43 0.78 -5.65 1.01
N PHE A 44 1.98 -5.06 0.96
CA PHE A 44 2.92 -5.26 -0.14
C PHE A 44 4.22 -5.89 0.37
N SER A 45 4.71 -6.85 -0.41
CA SER A 45 5.97 -7.52 -0.19
C SER A 45 6.76 -7.50 -1.51
N VAL A 46 7.63 -6.51 -1.64
CA VAL A 46 8.37 -6.22 -2.87
C VAL A 46 9.82 -6.68 -2.75
N TRP A 47 10.30 -7.31 -3.81
CA TRP A 47 11.71 -7.60 -4.04
C TRP A 47 12.17 -6.76 -5.23
N GLY A 48 13.15 -5.87 -5.04
CA GLY A 48 13.83 -5.23 -6.17
C GLY A 48 14.96 -6.13 -6.72
N ARG A 49 15.84 -5.54 -7.54
CA ARG A 49 16.94 -6.29 -8.20
C ARG A 49 17.95 -6.93 -7.25
N ILE A 50 18.11 -6.39 -6.05
CA ILE A 50 19.04 -6.89 -5.03
C ILE A 50 18.32 -7.06 -3.69
N TRP A 51 18.79 -7.97 -2.85
CA TRP A 51 18.15 -8.25 -1.56
C TRP A 51 18.06 -7.01 -0.64
N LEU A 52 19.03 -6.09 -0.72
CA LEU A 52 19.03 -4.80 -0.01
C LEU A 52 17.87 -3.84 -0.40
N SER A 53 17.15 -4.15 -1.48
CA SER A 53 15.98 -3.39 -1.94
C SER A 53 14.65 -4.03 -1.55
N ARG A 54 14.67 -5.05 -0.67
CA ARG A 54 13.47 -5.67 -0.10
C ARG A 54 12.66 -4.65 0.68
N LEU A 55 11.37 -4.55 0.38
CA LEU A 55 10.42 -3.66 1.07
C LEU A 55 9.15 -4.41 1.46
N VAL A 56 8.83 -4.43 2.76
CA VAL A 56 7.49 -4.78 3.26
C VAL A 56 6.81 -3.48 3.68
N THR A 57 5.63 -3.22 3.15
CA THR A 57 4.88 -1.99 3.44
C THR A 57 3.38 -2.23 3.36
N GLN A 58 2.62 -1.20 3.69
CA GLN A 58 1.16 -1.18 3.59
C GLN A 58 0.74 0.04 2.77
N MET A 59 -0.14 -0.19 1.81
CA MET A 59 -0.83 0.86 1.06
C MET A 59 -2.17 1.15 1.73
N PHE A 60 -2.48 2.42 1.95
CA PHE A 60 -3.72 2.89 2.53
C PHE A 60 -4.56 3.61 1.48
N PHE A 61 -5.88 3.64 1.67
CA PHE A 61 -6.77 4.36 0.76
C PHE A 61 -6.90 5.84 1.19
N PRO A 62 -6.93 6.79 0.24
CA PRO A 62 -7.08 8.21 0.55
C PRO A 62 -8.49 8.50 1.08
N GLY A 63 -8.59 9.42 2.05
CA GLY A 63 -9.87 9.88 2.61
C GLY A 63 -10.53 8.94 3.63
N GLU A 64 -9.88 7.84 4.02
CA GLU A 64 -10.40 6.96 5.08
C GLU A 64 -10.32 7.65 6.46
N PRO A 65 -11.43 7.77 7.22
CA PRO A 65 -11.42 8.42 8.53
C PRO A 65 -10.46 7.78 9.54
N LEU A 66 -10.30 6.45 9.46
CA LEU A 66 -9.41 5.70 10.36
C LEU A 66 -7.92 5.96 10.09
N ASN A 67 -7.54 6.60 8.98
CA ASN A 67 -6.14 6.95 8.73
C ASN A 67 -5.59 7.92 9.78
N GLU A 68 -6.41 8.84 10.29
CA GLU A 68 -5.99 9.87 11.25
C GLU A 68 -5.59 9.28 12.61
N THR A 69 -6.18 8.14 12.97
CA THR A 69 -5.99 7.50 14.29
C THR A 69 -5.21 6.19 14.22
N ASP A 70 -4.85 5.71 13.02
CA ASP A 70 -4.10 4.46 12.87
C ASP A 70 -2.68 4.57 13.42
N TYR A 71 -2.34 3.75 14.41
CA TYR A 71 -1.03 3.82 15.05
C TYR A 71 0.12 3.40 14.11
N ILE A 72 -0.13 2.55 13.11
CA ILE A 72 0.92 2.10 12.17
C ILE A 72 1.22 3.18 11.14
N LEU A 73 0.20 3.72 10.47
CA LEU A 73 0.36 4.80 9.50
C LEU A 73 0.98 6.03 10.17
N ASN A 74 0.56 6.36 11.39
CA ASN A 74 1.05 7.51 12.14
C ASN A 74 2.39 7.29 12.86
N ALA A 75 2.92 6.06 12.88
CA ALA A 75 4.30 5.82 13.30
C ALA A 75 5.33 6.39 12.31
N ILE A 76 4.93 6.63 11.06
CA ILE A 76 5.76 7.30 10.05
C ILE A 76 5.82 8.80 10.37
N ARG A 77 6.92 9.23 10.99
CA ARG A 77 7.09 10.60 11.51
C ARG A 77 7.22 11.67 10.41
N ASP A 78 7.88 11.34 9.30
CA ASP A 78 7.99 12.24 8.15
C ASP A 78 6.63 12.32 7.43
N PRO A 79 5.96 13.49 7.39
CA PRO A 79 4.68 13.65 6.73
C PRO A 79 4.74 13.31 5.23
N ALA A 80 5.86 13.59 4.56
CA ALA A 80 6.01 13.25 3.14
C ALA A 80 6.10 11.73 2.94
N ALA A 81 6.83 11.03 3.81
CA ALA A 81 6.88 9.56 3.80
C ALA A 81 5.53 8.93 4.12
N ARG A 82 4.80 9.49 5.09
CA ARG A 82 3.44 9.02 5.44
C ARG A 82 2.49 9.19 4.26
N SER A 83 2.50 10.35 3.60
CA SER A 83 1.69 10.61 2.40
C SER A 83 2.00 9.64 1.25
N ARG A 84 3.26 9.19 1.10
CA ARG A 84 3.63 8.15 0.12
C ARG A 84 3.06 6.76 0.43
N SER A 85 2.49 6.54 1.62
CA SER A 85 1.79 5.30 1.96
C SER A 85 0.32 5.31 1.53
N LEU A 86 -0.22 6.47 1.13
CA LEU A 86 -1.58 6.60 0.61
C LEU A 86 -1.56 6.37 -0.91
N ALA A 87 -2.49 5.56 -1.39
CA ALA A 87 -2.78 5.46 -2.82
C ALA A 87 -3.45 6.75 -3.32
N ARG A 88 -3.41 6.95 -4.62
CA ARG A 88 -4.10 8.04 -5.32
C ARG A 88 -5.28 7.48 -6.10
N LEU A 89 -6.48 7.96 -5.83
CA LEU A 89 -7.63 7.66 -6.66
C LEU A 89 -7.44 8.30 -8.04
N MET A 90 -7.60 7.51 -9.09
CA MET A 90 -7.57 7.99 -10.47
C MET A 90 -8.93 8.57 -10.87
N PRO A 91 -8.95 9.58 -11.77
CA PRO A 91 -10.20 10.04 -12.38
C PRO A 91 -10.97 8.87 -12.99
N THR A 92 -12.27 8.79 -12.71
CA THR A 92 -13.11 7.65 -13.09
C THR A 92 -13.26 7.51 -14.61
N GLU A 93 -13.13 8.62 -15.35
CA GLU A 93 -13.19 8.65 -16.81
C GLU A 93 -11.98 7.96 -17.47
N ARG A 94 -10.89 7.74 -16.71
CA ARG A 94 -9.69 7.04 -17.17
C ARG A 94 -9.66 5.56 -16.78
N GLY A 95 -10.65 5.10 -16.01
CA GLY A 95 -10.74 3.72 -15.52
C GLY A 95 -11.71 2.86 -16.32
N PRO A 96 -11.76 1.53 -16.02
CA PRO A 96 -12.80 0.66 -16.56
C PRO A 96 -14.17 1.04 -15.99
N ALA A 97 -15.23 0.80 -16.76
CA ALA A 97 -16.59 1.19 -16.38
C ALA A 97 -17.11 0.57 -15.07
N ASN A 98 -16.51 -0.53 -14.61
CA ASN A 98 -16.97 -1.31 -13.46
C ASN A 98 -15.96 -1.40 -12.31
N ALA A 99 -14.95 -0.53 -12.26
CA ALA A 99 -14.05 -0.46 -11.12
C ALA A 99 -13.43 0.94 -10.96
N LEU A 100 -13.21 1.32 -9.70
CA LEU A 100 -12.33 2.45 -9.38
C LEU A 100 -10.88 2.00 -9.51
N VAL A 101 -10.01 2.92 -9.94
CA VAL A 101 -8.57 2.67 -10.08
C VAL A 101 -7.83 3.49 -9.05
N TYR A 102 -6.94 2.81 -8.33
CA TYR A 102 -6.01 3.44 -7.40
C TYR A 102 -4.59 3.22 -7.91
N GLU A 103 -3.83 4.30 -8.02
CA GLU A 103 -2.41 4.24 -8.29
C GLU A 103 -1.62 4.30 -6.99
N TYR A 104 -0.59 3.46 -6.89
CA TYR A 104 0.32 3.44 -5.77
C TYR A 104 1.75 3.22 -6.24
N GLN A 105 2.64 4.14 -5.89
CA GLN A 105 4.02 4.14 -6.35
C GLN A 105 4.91 3.47 -5.31
N LEU A 106 5.44 2.30 -5.64
CA LEU A 106 6.39 1.56 -4.81
C LEU A 106 7.82 1.87 -5.23
N VAL A 107 8.49 2.73 -4.47
CA VAL A 107 9.88 3.09 -4.71
C VAL A 107 10.79 2.28 -3.78
N VAL A 108 11.64 1.43 -4.36
CA VAL A 108 12.67 0.69 -3.63
C VAL A 108 14.03 1.36 -3.76
N ARG A 109 14.99 0.92 -2.94
CA ARG A 109 16.35 1.47 -2.91
C ARG A 109 16.99 1.49 -4.31
N GLY A 110 17.43 2.68 -4.74
CA GLY A 110 18.16 2.89 -6.00
C GLY A 110 19.61 2.41 -5.93
N ARG A 111 20.20 2.11 -7.10
CA ARG A 111 21.58 1.58 -7.23
C ARG A 111 22.65 2.50 -6.62
N GLY A 112 22.50 3.81 -6.77
CA GLY A 112 23.42 4.82 -6.23
C GLY A 112 23.07 5.31 -4.83
N ALA A 113 22.03 4.77 -4.18
CA ALA A 113 21.65 5.21 -2.85
C ALA A 113 22.69 4.73 -1.83
N THR A 114 23.37 5.68 -1.18
CA THR A 114 24.24 5.42 -0.02
C THR A 114 23.37 4.95 1.15
N PRO A 115 23.77 3.91 1.92
CA PRO A 115 23.03 3.54 3.12
C PRO A 115 23.00 4.74 4.07
N SER A 116 21.83 5.13 4.56
CA SER A 116 21.77 5.99 5.74
C SER A 116 22.26 5.17 6.94
N LEU A 117 23.13 5.77 7.76
CA LEU A 117 23.43 5.22 9.07
C LEU A 117 22.12 5.14 9.90
N PRO A 118 21.99 4.12 10.76
CA PRO A 118 20.77 3.88 11.54
C PRO A 118 20.42 5.03 12.49
#